data_AF-A0A7R9LTN3-F1
#
_entry.id   AF-A0A7R9LTN3-F1
#
_cell.length_a   1.000
_cell.length_b   1.000
_cell.length_c   1.000
_cell.angle_alpha   90.00
_cell.angle_beta   90.00
_cell.angle_gamma   90.00
#
_symmetry.space_group_name_H-M   'P 1'
#
loop_
_entity.id
_entity.type
_entity.pdbx_description
1 polymer ?
#
loop_
_entity_poly.entity_id
_entity_poly.type
_entity_poly.pdbx_seq_one_letter_code
_entity_poly.pdbx_strand_id
1 'polypeptide(L)'
;MCVVGGKMSEGINFSDHLGRGVIVVGLPYANKQSPELKERINYLNSLKPESGNVFYENLCMKAVNQSIGRAIRHKDDFAVIILLDNRYTNRANIRQNLPDWIRSRLSCYDSFAKAFSSVRQFFHNKQM
;
A
#
# COMPACT_ATOMS: atom_id res chain seq x y z
N MET A 1 -8.76 7.78 -10.98
CA MET A 1 -8.61 6.45 -10.36
C MET A 1 -7.80 5.57 -11.30
N CYS A 2 -6.89 4.74 -10.79
CA CYS A 2 -6.12 3.79 -11.59
C CYS A 2 -6.08 2.44 -10.88
N VAL A 3 -5.87 1.37 -11.65
CA VAL A 3 -5.70 0.01 -11.10
C VAL A 3 -4.22 -0.21 -10.83
N VAL A 4 -3.89 -0.69 -9.63
CA VAL A 4 -2.53 -1.06 -9.26
C VAL A 4 -2.03 -2.15 -10.21
N GLY A 5 -0.90 -1.91 -10.89
CA GLY A 5 -0.35 -2.80 -11.92
C GLY A 5 -0.88 -2.55 -13.35
N GLY A 6 -1.69 -1.51 -13.56
CA GLY A 6 -2.06 -1.02 -14.89
C GLY A 6 -1.11 0.05 -15.42
N LYS A 7 -1.02 0.21 -16.76
CA LYS A 7 -0.12 1.18 -17.43
C LYS A 7 -0.20 2.63 -16.89
N MET A 8 -1.38 3.08 -16.47
CA MET A 8 -1.56 4.41 -15.87
C MET A 8 -1.03 4.54 -14.43
N SER A 9 -0.88 3.43 -13.70
CA SER A 9 -0.28 3.42 -12.35
C SER A 9 1.25 3.50 -12.38
N GLU A 10 1.87 3.22 -13.54
CA GLU A 10 3.33 3.20 -13.70
C GLU A 10 3.86 4.56 -14.21
N GLY A 11 3.21 5.21 -15.18
CA GLY A 11 3.80 6.33 -15.94
C GLY A 11 3.42 7.77 -15.57
N ILE A 12 2.45 8.02 -14.68
CA ILE A 12 1.94 9.40 -14.44
C ILE A 12 2.66 10.08 -13.26
N ASN A 13 3.63 10.94 -13.54
CA ASN A 13 4.25 11.79 -12.53
C ASN A 13 3.30 12.96 -12.20
N PHE A 14 2.70 12.97 -11.02
CA PHE A 14 1.90 14.10 -10.55
C PHE A 14 2.87 15.14 -9.97
N SER A 15 2.94 16.33 -10.56
CA SER A 15 3.74 17.46 -10.09
C SER A 15 3.13 18.08 -8.83
N ASP A 16 3.92 18.83 -8.06
CA ASP A 16 3.75 19.07 -6.61
C ASP A 16 2.33 19.29 -6.07
N HIS A 17 1.48 20.10 -6.70
CA HIS A 17 0.13 20.35 -6.19
C HIS A 17 -0.89 19.26 -6.56
N LEU A 18 -0.51 18.32 -7.41
CA LEU A 18 -1.30 17.18 -7.87
C LEU A 18 -0.86 15.93 -7.09
N GLY A 19 -1.80 15.15 -6.57
CA GLY A 19 -1.48 13.88 -5.90
C GLY A 19 -1.17 13.97 -4.39
N ARG A 20 -1.64 15.01 -3.70
CA ARG A 20 -1.51 15.18 -2.23
C ARG A 20 -2.25 14.12 -1.38
N GLY A 21 -3.07 13.29 -2.01
CA GLY A 21 -3.74 12.17 -1.39
C GLY A 21 -3.66 10.93 -2.26
N VAL A 22 -3.22 9.81 -1.68
CA VAL A 22 -3.29 8.48 -2.30
C VAL A 22 -4.19 7.60 -1.47
N ILE A 23 -5.16 6.98 -2.13
CA ILE A 23 -6.08 6.02 -1.50
C ILE A 23 -5.82 4.66 -2.14
N VAL A 24 -5.33 3.72 -1.34
CA VAL A 24 -5.18 2.32 -1.73
C VAL A 24 -6.41 1.59 -1.21
N VAL A 25 -7.26 1.13 -2.14
CA VAL A 25 -8.48 0.38 -1.80
C VAL A 25 -8.18 -1.11 -1.88
N GLY A 26 -8.30 -1.79 -0.74
CA GLY A 26 -8.02 -3.22 -0.66
C GLY A 26 -6.55 -3.59 -0.74
N LEU A 27 -6.29 -4.87 -1.02
CA LEU A 27 -4.96 -5.43 -1.25
C LEU A 27 -4.90 -6.02 -2.68
N PRO A 28 -3.94 -5.60 -3.51
CA PRO A 28 -3.80 -6.03 -4.91
C PRO A 28 -3.19 -7.43 -5.01
N TYR A 29 -3.90 -8.42 -4.50
CA TYR A 29 -3.51 -9.82 -4.55
C TYR A 29 -3.61 -10.36 -5.99
N ALA A 30 -2.54 -10.99 -6.46
CA ALA A 30 -2.54 -11.67 -7.75
C ALA A 30 -3.51 -12.88 -7.75
N ASN A 31 -3.98 -13.30 -8.92
CA ASN A 31 -4.86 -14.46 -9.01
C ASN A 31 -4.10 -15.75 -8.63
N LYS A 32 -4.36 -16.29 -7.43
CA LYS A 32 -3.81 -17.58 -6.95
C LYS A 32 -4.11 -18.76 -7.88
N GLN A 33 -5.11 -18.64 -8.76
CA GLN A 33 -5.47 -19.73 -9.67
C GLN A 33 -4.58 -19.81 -10.90
N SER A 34 -3.78 -18.77 -11.18
CA SER A 34 -2.83 -18.73 -12.31
C SER A 34 -1.86 -19.92 -12.23
N PRO A 35 -1.71 -20.72 -13.31
CA PRO A 35 -0.80 -21.86 -13.33
C PRO A 35 0.64 -21.48 -12.96
N GLU A 36 1.15 -20.38 -13.50
CA GLU A 36 2.52 -19.90 -13.20
C GLU A 36 2.71 -19.60 -11.71
N LEU A 37 1.73 -18.92 -11.10
CA LEU A 37 1.81 -18.55 -9.69
C LEU A 37 1.67 -19.77 -8.78
N LYS A 38 0.80 -20.72 -9.13
CA LYS A 38 0.66 -22.00 -8.41
C LYS A 38 1.96 -22.78 -8.41
N GLU A 39 2.55 -22.98 -9.58
CA GLU A 39 3.82 -23.71 -9.70
C GLU A 39 4.93 -23.02 -8.92
N ARG A 40 4.99 -21.68 -8.98
CA ARG A 40 5.98 -20.92 -8.22
C ARG A 40 5.79 -21.02 -6.71
N ILE A 41 4.55 -21.00 -6.22
CA ILE A 41 4.22 -21.22 -4.80
C ILE A 41 4.61 -22.64 -4.38
N ASN A 42 4.27 -23.65 -5.19
CA ASN A 42 4.58 -25.06 -4.92
C ASN A 42 6.09 -25.29 -4.84
N TYR A 43 6.84 -24.76 -5.80
CA TYR A 43 8.31 -24.83 -5.82
C TYR A 43 8.94 -24.17 -4.59
N LEU A 44 8.48 -22.99 -4.20
CA LEU A 44 9.00 -22.32 -2.99
C LEU A 44 8.68 -23.11 -1.71
N ASN A 45 7.47 -23.70 -1.64
CA ASN A 45 7.08 -24.55 -0.54
C ASN A 45 7.89 -25.86 -0.47
N SER A 46 8.32 -26.42 -1.62
CA SER A 46 9.19 -27.60 -1.63
C SER A 46 10.62 -27.30 -1.14
N LEU A 47 11.09 -26.06 -1.31
CA LEU A 47 12.39 -25.63 -0.78
C LEU A 47 12.33 -25.32 0.73
N LYS A 48 11.28 -24.63 1.16
CA LYS A 48 11.05 -24.30 2.57
C LYS A 48 9.54 -24.14 2.81
N PRO A 49 8.94 -24.88 3.76
CA PRO A 49 7.52 -24.74 4.10
C PRO A 49 7.11 -23.29 4.35
N GLU A 50 5.88 -22.94 3.96
CA GLU A 50 5.27 -21.59 4.06
C GLU A 50 5.92 -20.49 3.20
N SER A 51 7.04 -20.73 2.52
CA SER A 51 7.72 -19.70 1.72
C SER A 51 6.91 -19.23 0.53
N GLY A 52 6.04 -20.07 -0.03
CA GLY A 52 5.11 -19.70 -1.09
C GLY A 52 4.06 -18.69 -0.63
N ASN A 53 3.54 -18.81 0.60
CA ASN A 53 2.61 -17.85 1.18
C ASN A 53 3.29 -16.49 1.40
N VAL A 54 4.51 -16.51 1.95
CA VAL A 54 5.33 -15.30 2.13
C VAL A 54 5.60 -14.61 0.79
N PHE A 55 5.97 -15.37 -0.25
CA PHE A 55 6.19 -14.82 -1.59
C PHE A 55 4.92 -14.17 -2.16
N TYR A 56 3.77 -14.84 -2.01
CA TYR A 56 2.49 -14.33 -2.50
C TYR A 56 2.08 -13.02 -1.80
N GLU A 57 2.28 -12.92 -0.49
CA GLU A 57 2.04 -11.68 0.26
C GLU A 57 3.02 -10.57 -0.12
N ASN A 58 4.29 -10.91 -0.31
CA ASN A 58 5.31 -9.95 -0.75
C ASN A 58 5.00 -9.39 -2.13
N LEU A 59 4.45 -10.19 -3.05
CA LEU A 59 4.02 -9.71 -4.36
C LEU A 59 2.94 -8.64 -4.24
N CYS A 60 1.93 -8.88 -3.39
CA CYS A 60 0.87 -7.93 -3.11
C CYS A 60 1.43 -6.63 -2.48
N MET A 61 2.26 -6.77 -1.44
CA MET A 61 2.80 -5.61 -0.73
C MET A 61 3.81 -4.82 -1.54
N LYS A 62 4.54 -5.46 -2.47
CA LYS A 62 5.40 -4.77 -3.42
C LYS A 62 4.60 -3.79 -4.27
N ALA A 63 3.43 -4.20 -4.79
CA ALA A 63 2.58 -3.35 -5.60
C ALA A 63 1.96 -2.18 -4.79
N VAL A 64 1.58 -2.43 -3.53
CA VAL A 64 1.14 -1.38 -2.59
C VAL A 64 2.26 -0.38 -2.34
N ASN A 65 3.45 -0.84 -1.97
CA ASN A 65 4.58 0.02 -1.62
C ASN A 65 5.07 0.84 -2.81
N GLN A 66 5.05 0.27 -4.01
CA GLN A 66 5.30 1.02 -5.24
C GLN A 66 4.29 2.14 -5.45
N SER A 67 3.00 1.87 -5.23
CA SER A 67 1.95 2.89 -5.36
C SER A 67 2.12 4.03 -4.34
N ILE A 68 2.48 3.70 -3.10
CA ILE A 68 2.70 4.69 -2.04
C ILE A 68 3.96 5.51 -2.27
N GLY A 69 5.05 4.89 -2.73
CA GLY A 69 6.32 5.58 -2.99
C GLY A 69 6.21 6.69 -4.05
N ARG A 70 5.16 6.67 -4.88
CA ARG A 70 4.89 7.71 -5.87
C ARG A 70 4.27 8.98 -5.26
N ALA A 71 3.69 8.88 -4.06
CA ALA A 71 3.03 10.00 -3.39
C ALA A 71 4.01 10.96 -2.70
N ILE A 72 5.20 10.47 -2.34
CA ILE A 72 6.22 11.24 -1.61
C ILE A 72 7.52 11.17 -2.40
N ARG A 73 7.88 12.28 -3.05
CA ARG A 73 8.93 12.32 -4.09
C ARG A 73 10.26 12.87 -3.60
N HIS A 74 10.27 13.70 -2.56
CA HIS A 74 11.47 14.26 -1.94
C HIS A 74 11.25 14.57 -0.46
N LYS A 75 12.30 14.97 0.25
CA LYS A 75 12.30 15.19 1.71
C LYS A 75 11.30 16.25 2.22
N ASP A 76 10.97 17.23 1.37
CA ASP A 76 10.06 18.33 1.68
C ASP A 76 8.63 18.06 1.15
N ASP A 77 8.41 16.89 0.54
CA ASP A 77 7.12 16.51 -0.03
C ASP A 77 6.18 15.97 1.06
N PHE A 78 4.89 16.21 0.90
CA PHE A 78 3.87 15.73 1.83
C PHE A 78 2.65 15.19 1.09
N ALA A 79 2.10 14.09 1.61
CA ALA A 79 0.87 13.50 1.12
C ALA A 79 0.17 12.74 2.25
N VAL A 80 -1.15 12.62 2.13
CA VAL A 80 -1.94 11.68 2.93
C VAL A 80 -2.02 10.36 2.19
N ILE A 81 -1.74 9.26 2.88
CA ILE A 81 -1.90 7.90 2.36
C ILE A 81 -3.01 7.22 3.16
N ILE A 82 -4.08 6.82 2.47
CA ILE A 82 -5.22 6.12 3.06
C ILE A 82 -5.18 4.67 2.60
N LEU A 83 -4.96 3.74 3.54
CA LEU A 83 -4.98 2.30 3.31
C LEU A 83 -6.36 1.76 3.71
N LEU A 84 -7.24 1.58 2.74
CA LEU A 84 -8.64 1.22 2.96
C LEU A 84 -8.82 -0.30 2.88
N ASP A 85 -8.40 -1.01 3.94
CA ASP A 85 -8.68 -2.43 4.16
C ASP A 85 -8.45 -2.82 5.63
N ASN A 86 -9.37 -3.56 6.24
CA ASN A 86 -9.27 -4.01 7.63
C ASN A 86 -8.04 -4.90 7.89
N ARG A 87 -7.52 -5.56 6.83
CA ARG A 87 -6.31 -6.39 6.92
C ARG A 87 -5.06 -5.59 7.26
N TYR A 88 -4.99 -4.30 6.93
CA TYR A 88 -3.90 -3.43 7.37
C TYR A 88 -3.89 -3.22 8.89
N THR A 89 -5.01 -3.40 9.58
CA THR A 89 -5.08 -3.31 11.05
C THR A 89 -4.89 -4.68 11.70
N ASN A 90 -5.58 -5.70 11.18
CA ASN A 90 -5.72 -6.99 11.86
C ASN A 90 -4.63 -8.02 11.54
N ARG A 91 -3.80 -7.80 10.52
CA ARG A 91 -2.74 -8.76 10.11
C ARG A 91 -1.35 -8.16 10.32
N ALA A 92 -0.59 -8.74 11.26
CA ALA A 92 0.75 -8.25 11.61
C ALA A 92 1.74 -8.35 10.45
N ASN A 93 1.73 -9.46 9.71
CA ASN A 93 2.55 -9.70 8.53
C ASN A 93 2.36 -8.63 7.43
N ILE A 94 1.12 -8.17 7.21
CA ILE A 94 0.83 -7.11 6.23
C ILE A 94 1.41 -5.78 6.69
N ARG A 95 1.23 -5.42 7.97
CA ARG A 95 1.83 -4.21 8.55
C ARG A 95 3.36 -4.24 8.54
N GLN A 96 3.94 -5.40 8.80
CA GLN A 96 5.40 -5.58 8.80
C GLN A 96 6.01 -5.39 7.41
N ASN A 97 5.25 -5.69 6.35
CA ASN A 97 5.65 -5.50 4.96
C ASN A 97 5.46 -4.06 4.44
N LEU A 98 4.99 -3.13 5.27
CA LEU A 98 5.03 -1.70 4.97
C LEU A 98 6.42 -1.11 5.31
N PRO A 99 6.93 -0.14 4.53
CA PRO A 99 8.12 0.62 4.85
C PRO A 99 8.09 1.21 6.26
N ASP A 100 9.23 1.23 6.95
CA ASP A 100 9.36 1.69 8.34
C ASP A 100 8.85 3.12 8.55
N TRP A 101 9.12 4.01 7.58
CA TRP A 101 8.70 5.41 7.63
C TRP A 101 7.17 5.58 7.53
N ILE A 102 6.45 4.63 6.91
CA ILE A 102 4.98 4.58 6.91
C ILE A 102 4.50 3.97 8.21
N ARG A 103 5.08 2.83 8.60
CA ARG A 103 4.66 2.05 9.76
C ARG A 103 4.73 2.87 11.05
N SER A 104 5.77 3.69 11.22
CA SER A 104 5.93 4.59 12.36
C SER A 104 4.89 5.73 12.43
N ARG A 105 4.19 6.01 11.34
CA ARG A 105 3.17 7.07 11.23
C ARG A 105 1.76 6.53 10.99
N LEU A 106 1.58 5.22 11.03
CA LEU A 106 0.32 4.57 10.73
C LEU A 106 -0.70 4.81 11.86
N SER A 107 -1.83 5.42 11.53
CA SER A 107 -2.97 5.60 12.43
C SER A 107 -4.16 4.78 11.93
N CYS A 108 -4.79 4.00 12.81
CA CYS A 108 -5.96 3.19 12.48
C CYS A 108 -7.23 3.88 12.99
N TYR A 109 -8.25 3.97 12.14
CA TYR A 109 -9.53 4.59 12.47
C TYR A 109 -10.67 3.61 12.21
N ASP A 110 -11.62 3.56 13.15
CA ASP A 110 -12.81 2.70 13.14
C ASP A 110 -14.01 3.35 12.42
N SER A 111 -13.91 4.62 12.07
CA SER A 111 -15.00 5.42 11.54
C SER A 111 -14.50 6.48 10.57
N PHE A 112 -15.30 6.73 9.54
CA PHE A 112 -15.02 7.74 8.52
C PHE A 112 -14.83 9.13 9.14
N ALA A 113 -15.66 9.52 10.11
CA ALA A 113 -15.61 10.84 10.73
C ALA A 113 -14.25 11.12 11.40
N LYS A 114 -13.72 10.16 12.17
CA LYS A 114 -12.40 10.30 12.83
C LYS A 114 -11.28 10.38 11.80
N ALA A 115 -11.30 9.50 10.80
CA ALA A 115 -10.31 9.49 9.72
C ALA A 115 -10.31 10.81 8.94
N PHE A 116 -11.50 11.28 8.54
CA PHE A 116 -11.67 12.53 7.79
C PHE A 116 -11.23 13.75 8.60
N SER A 117 -11.53 13.79 9.91
CA SER A 117 -11.06 14.85 10.79
C SER A 117 -9.53 14.91 10.85
N SER A 118 -8.85 13.76 10.94
CA SER A 118 -7.40 13.68 10.94
C SER A 118 -6.78 14.18 9.62
N VAL A 119 -7.38 13.80 8.49
CA VAL A 119 -6.96 14.27 7.16
C VAL A 119 -7.10 15.80 7.04
N ARG A 120 -8.21 16.37 7.50
CA ARG A 120 -8.41 17.83 7.51
C ARG A 120 -7.36 18.54 8.38
N GLN A 121 -7.10 18.02 9.57
CA GLN A 121 -6.12 18.60 10.49
C GLN A 121 -4.70 18.56 9.89
N PHE A 122 -4.33 17.46 9.23
CA PHE A 122 -3.04 17.33 8.55
C PHE A 122 -2.84 18.42 7.49
N PHE A 123 -3.82 18.66 6.61
CA PHE A 123 -3.71 19.69 5.58
C PHE A 123 -3.72 21.11 6.15
N HIS A 124 -4.51 21.36 7.20
CA HIS A 124 -4.50 22.65 7.87
C HIS A 124 -3.11 22.99 8.44
N ASN A 125 -2.46 22.03 9.09
CA ASN A 125 -1.11 22.20 9.65
C ASN A 125 0.00 22.34 8.59
N LYS A 126 -0.29 22.06 7.31
CA LYS A 126 0.66 22.18 6.19
C LYS A 126 0.41 23.42 5.32
N GLN A 127 -0.73 24.10 5.51
CA GLN A 127 -1.05 25.38 4.86
C GLN A 127 -0.61 26.60 5.68
N MET A 128 -0.19 26.40 6.93
CA MET A 128 0.58 27.38 7.72
C MET A 128 2.07 27.15 7.54
#